data_AF-A0A0V0R230-F1
#
_entry.id   AF-A0A0V0R230-F1
#
_cell.length_a   1.000
_cell.length_b   1.000
_cell.length_c   1.000
_cell.angle_alpha   90.00
_cell.angle_beta   90.00
_cell.angle_gamma   90.00
#
_symmetry.space_group_name_H-M   'P 1'
#
loop_
_entity.id
_entity.type
_entity.pdbx_description
1 polymer ?
#
loop_
_entity_poly.entity_id
_entity_poly.type
_entity_poly.pdbx_seq_one_letter_code
_entity_poly.pdbx_strand_id
1 'polypeptide(L)'
;MAKSVRSKVKKRWRSLKRKVTEEQKTKGELQILENRLKSTINGIEYREPEKKNAFLHPEDPEAVFPQFVPQKNIDFRANNIPYSGLEYAGSARPKKHAQATLSEYALSVIEDFKNKQQLKEQIKNKEEIDMDMDANTNINKENINVNFNQTEEDMEDLQKAAEKFKQQIEMENNITKPTKLINKKAQNQVKKKKSKKLVKF
;
A
#
# COMPACT_ATOMS: atom_id res chain seq x y z
N MET A 1 -23.62 -0.13 -28.87
CA MET A 1 -24.05 -1.16 -27.89
C MET A 1 -23.71 -0.73 -26.46
N ALA A 2 -24.70 -0.33 -25.67
CA ALA A 2 -24.49 -0.10 -24.24
C ALA A 2 -24.20 -1.43 -23.52
N LYS A 3 -23.23 -1.43 -22.59
CA LYS A 3 -22.94 -2.61 -21.76
C LYS A 3 -23.86 -2.66 -20.54
N SER A 4 -24.34 -3.84 -20.16
CA SER A 4 -25.13 -4.05 -18.93
C SER A 4 -24.35 -3.63 -17.66
N VAL A 5 -25.08 -3.17 -16.63
CA VAL A 5 -24.54 -2.88 -15.29
C VAL A 5 -23.80 -4.08 -14.72
N ARG A 6 -24.21 -5.31 -15.03
CA ARG A 6 -23.57 -6.54 -14.53
C ARG A 6 -22.34 -6.97 -15.35
N SER A 7 -22.00 -6.25 -16.42
CA SER A 7 -20.84 -6.57 -17.26
C SER A 7 -19.54 -6.57 -16.45
N LYS A 8 -18.65 -7.53 -16.74
CA LYS A 8 -17.35 -7.68 -16.06
C LYS A 8 -16.52 -6.40 -16.14
N VAL A 9 -16.50 -5.75 -17.31
CA VAL A 9 -15.78 -4.48 -17.53
C VAL A 9 -16.30 -3.38 -16.60
N LYS A 10 -17.62 -3.12 -16.58
CA LYS A 10 -18.20 -2.09 -15.68
C LYS A 10 -18.02 -2.42 -14.20
N LYS A 11 -17.99 -3.71 -13.83
CA LYS A 11 -17.67 -4.13 -12.46
C LYS A 11 -16.23 -3.77 -12.09
N ARG A 12 -15.25 -4.10 -12.93
CA ARG A 12 -13.83 -3.80 -12.69
C ARG A 12 -13.56 -2.29 -12.56
N TRP A 13 -14.11 -1.48 -13.48
CA TRP A 13 -14.00 -0.02 -13.42
C TRP A 13 -14.58 0.57 -12.12
N ARG A 14 -15.71 0.04 -11.63
CA ARG A 14 -16.29 0.47 -10.35
C ARG A 14 -15.41 0.06 -9.16
N SER A 15 -14.87 -1.15 -9.17
CA SER A 15 -13.94 -1.60 -8.13
C SER A 15 -12.67 -0.74 -8.09
N LEU A 16 -12.08 -0.44 -9.26
CA LEU A 16 -10.93 0.47 -9.36
C LEU A 16 -11.28 1.85 -8.81
N LYS A 17 -12.38 2.45 -9.29
CA LYS A 17 -12.83 3.76 -8.82
C LYS A 17 -13.00 3.81 -7.30
N ARG A 18 -13.59 2.76 -6.70
CA ARG A 18 -13.73 2.64 -5.24
C ARG A 18 -12.38 2.65 -4.55
N LYS A 19 -11.47 1.77 -4.93
CA LYS A 19 -10.13 1.67 -4.32
C LYS A 19 -9.37 2.99 -4.38
N VAL A 20 -9.33 3.62 -5.55
CA VAL A 20 -8.60 4.89 -5.74
C VAL A 20 -9.23 6.01 -4.90
N THR A 21 -10.56 6.07 -4.86
CA THR A 21 -11.27 7.08 -4.05
C THR A 21 -11.04 6.83 -2.56
N GLU A 22 -11.05 5.58 -2.14
CA GLU A 22 -10.77 5.16 -0.77
C GLU A 22 -9.34 5.54 -0.38
N GLU A 23 -8.33 5.13 -1.14
CA GLU A 23 -6.92 5.46 -0.86
C GLU A 23 -6.68 6.97 -0.77
N GLN A 24 -7.28 7.77 -1.66
CA GLN A 24 -7.10 9.22 -1.64
C GLN A 24 -7.83 9.91 -0.49
N LYS A 25 -9.07 9.52 -0.20
CA LYS A 25 -9.86 10.12 0.89
C LYS A 25 -9.34 9.69 2.25
N THR A 26 -9.19 8.39 2.46
CA THR A 26 -8.84 7.82 3.76
C THR A 26 -7.47 8.27 4.24
N LYS A 27 -6.44 8.32 3.38
CA LYS A 27 -5.10 8.72 3.82
C LYS A 27 -5.07 10.15 4.37
N GLY A 28 -5.67 11.11 3.66
CA GLY A 28 -5.72 12.49 4.11
C GLY A 28 -6.61 12.67 5.35
N GLU A 29 -7.78 12.05 5.36
CA GLU A 29 -8.72 12.11 6.48
C GLU A 29 -8.14 11.48 7.76
N LEU A 30 -7.43 10.36 7.65
CA LEU A 30 -6.77 9.69 8.77
C LEU A 30 -5.65 10.55 9.36
N GLN A 31 -4.82 11.18 8.53
CA GLN A 31 -3.77 12.10 9.01
C GLN A 31 -4.36 13.31 9.75
N ILE A 32 -5.43 13.89 9.20
CA ILE A 32 -6.14 14.99 9.87
C ILE A 32 -6.68 14.50 11.21
N LEU A 33 -7.33 13.33 11.24
CA LEU A 33 -7.90 12.76 12.46
C LEU A 33 -6.82 12.46 13.50
N GLU A 34 -5.70 11.89 13.10
CA GLU A 34 -4.54 11.64 13.97
C GLU A 34 -4.04 12.93 14.61
N ASN A 35 -3.87 13.98 13.81
CA ASN A 35 -3.43 15.29 14.31
C ASN A 35 -4.45 15.87 15.31
N ARG A 36 -5.75 15.76 15.03
CA ARG A 36 -6.81 16.20 15.96
C ARG A 36 -6.76 15.46 17.29
N LEU A 37 -6.54 14.15 17.24
CA LEU A 37 -6.39 13.33 18.45
C LEU A 37 -5.17 13.77 19.27
N LYS A 38 -4.02 13.96 18.63
CA LYS A 38 -2.80 14.45 19.29
C LYS A 38 -3.01 15.82 19.93
N SER A 39 -3.63 16.76 19.23
CA SER A 39 -3.96 18.08 19.78
C SER A 39 -4.89 17.98 20.99
N THR A 40 -5.91 17.12 20.92
CA THR A 40 -6.86 16.89 22.04
C THR A 40 -6.14 16.33 23.26
N ILE A 41 -5.24 15.35 23.08
CA ILE A 41 -4.41 14.78 24.16
C ILE A 41 -3.54 15.85 24.80
N ASN A 42 -2.98 16.76 23.99
CA ASN A 42 -2.14 17.86 24.45
C ASN A 42 -2.94 19.06 25.01
N GLY A 43 -4.28 19.03 24.97
CA GLY A 43 -5.13 20.15 25.37
C GLY A 43 -5.09 21.36 24.43
N ILE A 44 -4.56 21.20 23.22
CA ILE A 44 -4.47 22.26 22.20
C ILE A 44 -5.75 22.22 21.34
N GLU A 45 -6.37 23.38 21.16
CA GLU A 45 -7.50 23.51 20.24
C GLU A 45 -7.02 23.35 18.80
N TYR A 46 -7.59 22.38 18.07
CA TYR A 46 -7.20 22.07 16.69
C TYR A 46 -8.10 22.73 15.65
N ARG A 47 -9.22 23.32 16.06
CA ARG A 47 -10.18 23.91 15.13
C ARG A 47 -9.72 25.30 14.75
N GLU A 48 -9.47 25.52 13.47
CA GLU A 48 -9.27 26.86 12.97
C GLU A 48 -10.61 27.61 13.02
N PRO A 49 -10.64 28.88 13.47
CA PRO A 49 -11.85 29.68 13.47
C PRO A 49 -12.36 29.84 12.03
N GLU A 50 -13.63 29.49 11.80
CA GLU A 50 -14.25 29.65 10.49
C GLU A 50 -14.34 31.13 10.13
N LYS A 51 -13.92 31.49 8.92
CA LYS A 51 -14.05 32.86 8.43
C LYS A 51 -15.52 33.19 8.22
N LYS A 52 -15.92 34.38 8.64
CA LYS A 52 -17.29 34.88 8.46
C LYS A 52 -17.63 34.98 6.97
N ASN A 53 -18.89 34.73 6.64
CA ASN A 53 -19.40 34.86 5.27
C ASN A 53 -19.64 36.35 4.94
N ALA A 54 -18.95 36.87 3.93
CA ALA A 54 -19.05 38.26 3.51
C ALA A 54 -20.44 38.68 3.01
N PHE A 55 -21.28 37.76 2.53
CA PHE A 55 -22.66 38.08 2.14
C PHE A 55 -23.56 38.40 3.34
N LEU A 56 -23.28 37.79 4.50
CA LEU A 56 -24.05 37.98 5.73
C LEU A 56 -23.50 39.14 6.57
N HIS A 57 -22.18 39.34 6.53
CA HIS A 57 -21.47 40.37 7.30
C HIS A 57 -20.66 41.27 6.36
N PRO A 58 -21.32 42.17 5.60
CA PRO A 58 -20.63 43.03 4.64
C PRO A 58 -19.75 44.10 5.30
N GLU A 59 -19.97 44.39 6.58
CA GLU A 59 -19.20 45.39 7.34
C GLU A 59 -17.88 44.84 7.91
N ASP A 60 -17.79 43.51 8.09
CA ASP A 60 -16.61 42.87 8.67
C ASP A 60 -15.51 42.69 7.59
N PRO A 61 -14.33 43.34 7.72
CA PRO A 61 -13.28 43.26 6.69
C PRO A 61 -12.60 41.90 6.63
N GLU A 62 -12.69 41.10 7.69
CA GLU A 62 -12.16 39.73 7.74
C GLU A 62 -13.09 38.69 7.09
N ALA A 63 -14.31 39.09 6.74
CA ALA A 63 -15.27 38.20 6.12
C ALA A 63 -14.85 37.87 4.67
N VAL A 64 -15.03 36.62 4.27
CA VAL A 64 -14.62 36.14 2.95
C VAL A 64 -15.85 35.70 2.16
N PHE A 65 -15.87 36.02 0.86
CA PHE A 65 -16.89 35.51 -0.05
C PHE A 65 -16.70 34.00 -0.24
N PRO A 66 -17.72 33.16 0.04
CA PRO A 66 -17.61 31.73 -0.17
C PRO A 66 -17.34 31.44 -1.64
N GLN A 67 -16.21 30.80 -1.92
CA GLN A 67 -15.81 30.38 -3.26
C GLN A 67 -16.18 28.92 -3.50
N PHE A 68 -16.58 28.60 -4.73
CA PHE A 68 -16.80 27.22 -5.14
C PHE A 68 -15.46 26.48 -5.20
N VAL A 69 -15.31 25.42 -4.41
CA VAL A 69 -14.15 24.55 -4.49
C VAL A 69 -14.34 23.53 -5.61
N PRO A 70 -13.53 23.57 -6.69
CA PRO A 70 -13.67 22.60 -7.77
C PRO A 70 -13.35 21.20 -7.26
N GLN A 71 -14.22 20.24 -7.59
CA GLN A 71 -13.97 18.84 -7.25
C GLN A 71 -12.77 18.33 -8.06
N LYS A 72 -11.83 17.67 -7.38
CA LYS A 72 -10.67 17.05 -8.04
C LYS A 72 -11.16 15.90 -8.93
N ASN A 73 -11.08 16.09 -10.24
CA ASN A 73 -11.40 15.04 -11.20
C ASN A 73 -10.23 14.05 -11.30
N ILE A 74 -10.50 12.79 -10.95
CA ILE A 74 -9.52 11.71 -11.09
C ILE A 74 -9.67 11.11 -12.50
N ASP A 75 -8.63 11.20 -13.31
CA ASP A 75 -8.61 10.53 -14.60
C ASP A 75 -8.24 9.05 -14.45
N PHE A 76 -9.26 8.19 -14.36
CA PHE A 76 -9.08 6.73 -14.24
C PHE A 76 -8.44 6.07 -15.48
N ARG A 77 -8.18 6.81 -16.56
CA ARG A 77 -7.46 6.32 -17.75
C ARG A 77 -5.95 6.51 -17.64
N ALA A 78 -5.50 7.34 -16.71
CA ALA A 78 -4.08 7.60 -16.52
C ALA A 78 -3.34 6.34 -16.03
N ASN A 79 -2.15 6.09 -16.58
CA ASN A 79 -1.32 4.94 -16.22
C ASN A 79 -0.73 5.04 -14.80
N ASN A 80 -0.76 6.22 -14.18
CA ASN A 80 -0.19 6.45 -12.85
C ASN A 80 -1.12 5.98 -11.70
N ILE A 81 -2.30 5.47 -12.04
CA ILE A 81 -3.26 5.00 -11.03
C ILE A 81 -2.95 3.54 -10.68
N PRO A 82 -2.92 3.18 -9.38
CA PRO A 82 -2.72 1.81 -8.97
C PRO A 82 -3.82 0.92 -9.58
N TYR A 83 -3.40 -0.22 -10.10
CA TYR A 83 -4.26 -1.18 -10.80
C TYR A 83 -4.87 -0.71 -12.13
N SER A 84 -4.45 0.45 -12.67
CA SER A 84 -4.86 0.90 -14.01
C SER A 84 -4.47 -0.13 -15.08
N GLY A 85 -5.38 -0.43 -16.00
CA GLY A 85 -5.17 -1.41 -17.07
C GLY A 85 -5.57 -2.86 -16.74
N LEU A 86 -5.93 -3.17 -15.47
CA LEU A 86 -6.55 -4.44 -15.08
C LEU A 86 -8.06 -4.49 -15.41
N GLU A 87 -8.68 -3.36 -15.78
CA GLU A 87 -10.11 -3.28 -16.07
C GLU A 87 -10.50 -4.00 -17.37
N TYR A 88 -9.54 -4.19 -18.27
CA TYR A 88 -9.72 -4.86 -19.55
C TYR A 88 -9.42 -6.38 -19.45
N ALA A 89 -10.31 -7.21 -20.00
CA ALA A 89 -10.07 -8.66 -20.09
C ALA A 89 -9.04 -8.95 -21.18
N GLY A 90 -8.03 -9.79 -20.90
CA GLY A 90 -6.96 -10.08 -21.86
C GLY A 90 -5.95 -8.95 -22.05
N SER A 91 -5.90 -7.97 -21.14
CA SER A 91 -4.86 -6.95 -21.11
C SER A 91 -3.48 -7.63 -21.06
N ALA A 92 -2.80 -7.64 -22.21
CA ALA A 92 -1.43 -8.12 -22.39
C ALA A 92 -0.40 -7.10 -21.89
N ARG A 93 -0.83 -6.03 -21.19
CA ARG A 93 0.11 -5.19 -20.48
C ARG A 93 0.77 -6.07 -19.42
N PRO A 94 2.10 -6.25 -19.48
CA PRO A 94 2.77 -7.12 -18.56
C PRO A 94 2.46 -6.63 -17.15
N LYS A 95 2.20 -7.56 -16.22
CA LYS A 95 1.93 -7.31 -14.79
C LYS A 95 3.11 -6.65 -14.06
N LYS A 96 4.01 -5.97 -14.77
CA LYS A 96 5.19 -5.28 -14.27
C LYS A 96 4.82 -4.28 -13.19
N HIS A 97 3.77 -3.46 -13.37
CA HIS A 97 3.38 -2.51 -12.33
C HIS A 97 2.74 -3.18 -11.11
N ALA A 98 1.92 -4.22 -11.27
CA ALA A 98 1.32 -4.89 -10.11
C ALA A 98 2.36 -5.65 -9.27
N GLN A 99 3.34 -6.29 -9.92
CA GLN A 99 4.47 -6.93 -9.23
C GLN A 99 5.44 -5.91 -8.66
N ALA A 100 5.74 -4.82 -9.38
CA ALA A 100 6.58 -3.73 -8.88
C ALA A 100 5.95 -3.04 -7.67
N THR A 101 4.65 -2.74 -7.68
CA THR A 101 3.96 -2.14 -6.53
C THR A 101 3.87 -3.10 -5.34
N LEU A 102 3.73 -4.40 -5.58
CA LEU A 102 3.75 -5.41 -4.51
C LEU A 102 5.15 -5.57 -3.93
N SER A 103 6.20 -5.56 -4.77
CA SER A 103 7.58 -5.61 -4.30
C SER A 103 8.00 -4.33 -3.61
N GLU A 104 7.61 -3.16 -4.11
CA GLU A 104 7.86 -1.85 -3.50
C GLU A 104 7.16 -1.74 -2.14
N TYR A 105 5.90 -2.18 -2.05
CA TYR A 105 5.19 -2.24 -0.77
C TYR A 105 5.82 -3.24 0.21
N ALA A 106 6.25 -4.41 -0.27
CA ALA A 106 6.96 -5.37 0.57
C ALA A 106 8.30 -4.79 1.08
N LEU A 107 9.03 -4.08 0.22
CA LEU A 107 10.28 -3.40 0.59
C LEU A 107 10.04 -2.29 1.62
N SER A 108 8.99 -1.46 1.45
CA SER A 108 8.69 -0.40 2.42
C SER A 108 8.31 -0.97 3.80
N VAL A 109 7.55 -2.08 3.84
CA VAL A 109 7.21 -2.77 5.10
C VAL A 109 8.47 -3.31 5.79
N ILE A 110 9.42 -3.84 5.03
CA ILE A 110 10.71 -4.32 5.57
C ILE A 110 11.56 -3.16 6.09
N GLU A 111 11.58 -2.02 5.41
CA GLU A 111 12.29 -0.81 5.85
C GLU A 111 11.70 -0.22 7.14
N ASP A 112 10.37 -0.09 7.22
CA ASP A 112 9.68 0.35 8.43
C ASP A 112 9.99 -0.54 9.64
N PHE A 113 10.12 -1.84 9.41
CA PHE A 113 10.46 -2.82 10.43
C PHE A 113 11.91 -2.66 10.93
N LYS A 114 12.87 -2.48 10.02
CA LYS A 114 14.27 -2.20 10.37
C LYS A 114 14.41 -0.92 11.18
N ASN A 115 13.71 0.14 10.77
CA ASN A 115 13.71 1.42 11.48
C ASN A 115 13.15 1.27 12.91
N LYS A 116 12.08 0.47 13.08
CA LYS A 116 11.54 0.16 14.42
C LYS A 116 12.51 -0.62 15.29
N GLN A 117 13.28 -1.56 14.72
CA GLN A 117 14.31 -2.29 15.48
C GLN A 117 15.46 -1.39 15.91
N GLN A 118 15.95 -0.53 15.01
CA GLN A 118 16.99 0.44 15.33
C GLN A 118 16.54 1.43 16.42
N LEU A 119 15.27 1.87 16.39
CA LEU A 119 14.72 2.73 17.42
C LEU A 119 14.67 2.02 18.79
N LYS A 120 14.29 0.73 18.81
CA LYS A 120 14.29 -0.08 20.04
C LYS A 120 15.70 -0.22 20.63
N GLU A 121 16.70 -0.47 19.79
CA GLU A 121 18.11 -0.56 20.23
C GLU A 121 18.62 0.79 20.76
N GLN A 122 18.27 1.90 20.11
CA GLN A 122 18.64 3.24 20.60
C GLN A 122 17.98 3.57 21.94
N ILE A 123 16.72 3.19 22.15
CA ILE A 123 16.03 3.38 23.44
C ILE A 123 16.71 2.55 24.52
N LYS A 124 17.02 1.27 24.24
CA LYS A 124 17.69 0.38 25.19
C LYS A 124 19.08 0.90 25.58
N ASN A 125 19.87 1.33 24.60
CA ASN A 125 21.19 1.91 24.86
C ASN A 125 21.09 3.23 25.65
N LYS A 126 20.04 4.02 25.43
CA LYS A 126 19.80 5.25 26.20
C LYS A 126 19.40 4.96 27.64
N GLU A 127 18.55 3.96 27.86
CA GLU A 127 18.17 3.48 29.20
C GLU A 127 19.37 2.90 29.96
N GLU A 128 20.29 2.21 29.27
CA GLU A 128 21.55 1.73 29.87
C GLU A 128 22.49 2.89 30.26
N ILE A 129 22.59 3.94 29.44
CA ILE A 129 23.40 5.14 29.76
C ILE A 129 22.80 5.94 30.93
N ASP A 130 21.47 6.06 31.00
CA ASP A 130 20.78 6.79 32.08
C ASP A 130 20.83 6.02 33.42
N MET A 131 21.00 4.69 33.40
CA MET A 131 21.22 3.89 34.63
C MET A 131 22.62 4.04 35.24
N ASP A 132 23.62 4.49 34.47
CA ASP A 132 24.99 4.69 34.95
C ASP A 132 25.25 6.12 35.48
N MET A 133 24.29 7.05 35.34
CA MET A 133 24.40 8.43 35.82
C MET A 133 23.57 8.75 37.07
N ASP A 134 22.63 7.88 37.48
CA ASP A 134 21.76 8.13 38.64
C ASP A 134 21.88 7.04 39.73
N ALA A 135 23.03 6.99 40.38
CA ALA A 135 23.14 6.42 41.74
C ALA A 135 22.66 7.39 42.83
N ASN A 136 21.98 8.49 42.47
CA ASN A 136 21.47 9.45 43.45
C ASN A 136 20.31 10.31 42.92
N THR A 137 19.13 9.73 42.70
CA THR A 137 17.86 10.34 43.13
C THR A 137 16.69 9.37 42.96
N ASN A 138 15.86 9.32 44.00
CA ASN A 138 14.69 8.49 44.14
C ASN A 138 13.46 9.32 43.72
N ILE A 139 12.89 9.12 42.52
CA ILE A 139 11.51 9.56 42.19
C ILE A 139 10.86 8.59 41.16
N ASN A 140 9.76 7.97 41.60
CA ASN A 140 8.59 7.46 40.85
C ASN A 140 8.79 6.86 39.45
N LYS A 141 9.03 5.54 39.41
CA LYS A 141 8.69 4.67 38.27
C LYS A 141 7.43 3.85 38.60
N GLU A 142 6.27 4.48 38.57
CA GLU A 142 5.00 3.77 38.47
C GLU A 142 4.26 4.27 37.23
N ASN A 143 3.83 3.30 36.41
CA ASN A 143 3.03 3.42 35.18
C ASN A 143 3.80 3.53 33.86
N ILE A 144 4.32 2.39 33.37
CA ILE A 144 4.04 1.83 32.04
C ILE A 144 4.39 0.34 32.15
N ASN A 145 3.40 -0.51 32.42
CA ASN A 145 3.54 -1.96 32.26
C ASN A 145 2.60 -2.38 31.12
N VAL A 146 3.09 -2.20 29.89
CA VAL A 146 2.41 -2.72 28.69
C VAL A 146 2.88 -4.15 28.50
N ASN A 147 1.93 -5.07 28.66
CA ASN A 147 2.07 -6.52 28.45
C ASN A 147 2.86 -6.83 27.16
N PHE A 148 4.14 -7.21 27.29
CA PHE A 148 5.08 -7.35 26.17
C PHE A 148 5.30 -8.79 25.69
N ASN A 149 4.60 -9.76 26.28
CA ASN A 149 4.88 -11.18 26.03
C ASN A 149 4.18 -11.78 24.79
N GLN A 150 3.31 -11.02 24.11
CA GLN A 150 2.62 -11.51 22.90
C GLN A 150 3.40 -11.29 21.60
N THR A 151 4.54 -10.59 21.64
CA THR A 151 5.19 -10.13 20.39
C THR A 151 6.26 -11.07 19.83
N GLU A 152 6.87 -11.94 20.62
CA GLU A 152 8.00 -12.76 20.12
C GLU A 152 7.54 -13.95 19.26
N GLU A 153 6.42 -14.59 19.60
CA GLU A 153 5.86 -15.70 18.82
C GLU A 153 5.33 -15.21 17.45
N ASP A 154 4.66 -14.05 17.41
CA ASP A 154 4.21 -13.42 16.16
C ASP A 154 5.38 -13.02 15.23
N MET A 155 6.55 -12.73 15.81
CA MET A 155 7.73 -12.29 15.08
C MET A 155 8.46 -13.45 14.39
N GLU A 156 8.53 -14.62 15.02
CA GLU A 156 9.09 -15.82 14.38
C GLU A 156 8.25 -16.28 13.18
N ASP A 157 6.92 -16.23 13.31
CA ASP A 157 6.02 -16.67 12.25
C ASP A 157 6.05 -15.73 11.04
N LEU A 158 6.20 -14.42 11.27
CA LEU A 158 6.40 -13.43 10.21
C LEU A 158 7.75 -13.59 9.50
N GLN A 159 8.82 -13.90 10.23
CA GLN A 159 10.14 -14.17 9.65
C GLN A 159 10.13 -15.44 8.79
N LYS A 160 9.54 -16.54 9.29
CA LYS A 160 9.35 -17.78 8.55
C LYS A 160 8.50 -17.58 7.29
N ALA A 161 7.48 -16.71 7.35
CA ALA A 161 6.67 -16.36 6.18
C ALA A 161 7.47 -15.56 5.14
N ALA A 162 8.28 -14.59 5.57
CA ALA A 162 9.13 -13.80 4.69
C ALA A 162 10.21 -14.64 4.00
N GLU A 163 10.84 -15.58 4.70
CA GLU A 163 11.82 -16.51 4.14
C GLU A 163 11.20 -17.47 3.11
N LYS A 164 10.02 -18.03 3.41
CA LYS A 164 9.27 -18.85 2.45
C LYS A 164 8.93 -18.06 1.18
N PHE A 165 8.56 -16.79 1.32
CA PHE A 165 8.26 -15.92 0.18
C PHE A 165 9.52 -15.62 -0.66
N LYS A 166 10.66 -15.37 -0.02
CA LYS A 166 11.96 -15.17 -0.68
C LYS A 166 12.39 -16.41 -1.47
N GLN A 167 12.23 -17.60 -0.90
CA GLN A 167 12.50 -18.88 -1.58
C GLN A 167 11.58 -19.11 -2.78
N GLN A 168 10.30 -18.75 -2.71
CA GLN A 168 9.39 -18.82 -3.85
C GLN A 168 9.81 -17.90 -5.00
N ILE A 169 10.23 -16.67 -4.70
CA ILE A 169 10.74 -15.71 -5.70
C ILE A 169 12.00 -16.27 -6.37
N GLU A 170 12.92 -16.87 -5.61
CA GLU A 170 14.15 -17.48 -6.15
C GLU A 170 13.86 -18.71 -7.03
N MET A 171 12.87 -19.52 -6.67
CA MET A 171 12.41 -20.63 -7.52
C MET A 171 11.76 -20.14 -8.82
N GLU A 172 10.91 -19.12 -8.77
CA GLU A 172 10.31 -18.52 -9.96
C GLU A 172 11.36 -17.89 -10.89
N ASN A 173 12.36 -17.22 -10.34
CA ASN A 173 13.48 -16.66 -11.11
C ASN A 173 14.32 -17.76 -11.78
N ASN A 174 14.51 -18.91 -11.15
CA ASN A 174 15.18 -20.05 -11.78
C ASN A 174 14.34 -20.71 -12.90
N ILE A 175 13.01 -20.68 -12.83
CA ILE A 175 12.12 -21.15 -13.91
C ILE A 175 12.16 -20.20 -15.13
N THR A 176 12.51 -18.92 -14.94
CA THR A 176 12.65 -17.95 -16.05
C THR A 176 13.96 -18.01 -16.83
N LYS A 177 14.92 -18.87 -16.46
CA LYS A 177 16.05 -19.20 -17.35
C LYS A 177 15.49 -19.86 -18.61
N PRO A 178 15.77 -19.35 -19.82
CA PRO A 178 15.06 -19.75 -21.02
C PRO A 178 15.37 -21.21 -21.37
N THR A 179 14.44 -22.12 -21.08
CA THR A 179 14.37 -23.49 -21.63
C THR A 179 14.01 -23.47 -23.12
N LYS A 180 14.72 -22.69 -23.94
CA LYS A 180 14.50 -22.55 -25.39
C LYS A 180 14.83 -23.82 -26.19
N LEU A 181 15.30 -24.90 -25.56
CA LEU A 181 15.69 -26.13 -26.25
C LEU A 181 14.66 -27.28 -26.13
N ILE A 182 13.71 -27.22 -25.20
CA ILE A 182 12.83 -28.39 -24.94
C ILE A 182 11.59 -28.39 -25.85
N ASN A 183 11.06 -27.23 -26.25
CA ASN A 183 9.81 -27.16 -27.02
C ASN A 183 9.94 -27.29 -28.55
N LYS A 184 11.15 -27.28 -29.12
CA LYS A 184 11.32 -27.48 -30.58
C LYS A 184 11.08 -28.93 -31.01
N LYS A 185 11.38 -29.93 -30.17
CA LYS A 185 11.15 -31.35 -30.50
C LYS A 185 9.67 -31.72 -30.49
N ALA A 186 8.88 -31.20 -29.54
CA ALA A 186 7.45 -31.47 -29.45
C ALA A 186 6.64 -30.87 -30.62
N GLN A 187 6.95 -29.63 -31.03
CA GLN A 187 6.26 -28.99 -32.16
C GLN A 187 6.55 -29.65 -33.51
N ASN A 188 7.77 -30.19 -33.71
CA ASN A 188 8.12 -30.90 -34.94
C ASN A 188 7.45 -32.28 -35.05
N GLN A 189 7.17 -32.96 -33.94
CA GLN A 189 6.44 -34.24 -33.98
C GLN A 189 4.95 -34.07 -34.32
N VAL A 190 4.32 -32.99 -33.87
CA VAL A 190 2.90 -32.71 -34.17
C VAL A 190 2.70 -32.36 -35.66
N LYS A 191 3.65 -31.64 -36.27
CA LYS A 191 3.59 -31.32 -37.71
C LYS A 191 3.74 -32.56 -38.61
N LYS A 192 4.61 -33.52 -38.26
CA LYS A 192 4.79 -34.78 -39.01
C LYS A 192 3.56 -35.71 -38.98
N LYS A 193 2.70 -35.62 -37.97
CA LYS A 193 1.48 -36.45 -37.88
C LYS A 193 0.34 -35.92 -38.76
N LYS A 194 0.31 -34.61 -39.06
CA LYS A 194 -0.74 -34.01 -39.90
C LYS A 194 -0.50 -34.18 -41.40
N SER A 195 0.76 -34.32 -41.85
CA SER A 195 1.07 -34.49 -43.28
C SER A 195 0.86 -35.90 -43.82
N LYS A 196 0.72 -36.93 -42.96
CA LYS A 196 0.47 -38.32 -43.40
C LYS A 196 -0.98 -38.65 -43.73
N LYS A 197 -1.92 -37.73 -43.51
CA LYS A 197 -3.37 -37.94 -43.78
C LYS A 197 -3.86 -37.45 -45.15
N LEU A 198 -2.96 -36.97 -46.00
CA LEU A 198 -3.30 -36.43 -47.32
C LEU A 198 -2.51 -37.13 -48.44
N VAL A 199 -2.68 -38.45 -48.57
CA VAL A 199 -2.49 -39.15 -49.86
C VAL A 199 -3.44 -40.36 -49.88
N LYS A 200 -4.64 -40.16 -50.41
CA LYS A 200 -5.47 -41.18 -51.06
C LYS A 200 -6.38 -40.46 -52.05
N PHE A 201 -5.89 -40.34 -53.28
CA PHE A 201 -6.67 -40.29 -54.50
C PHE A 201 -5.87 -41.07 -55.54
#